data_AF-A0A1M2Z9A8-F1
#
_entry.id   AF-A0A1M2Z9A8-F1
#
_cell.length_a   1.000
_cell.length_b   1.000
_cell.length_c   1.000
_cell.angle_alpha   90.00
_cell.angle_beta   90.00
_cell.angle_gamma   90.00
#
_symmetry.space_group_name_H-M   'P 1'
#
loop_
_entity.id
_entity.type
_entity.pdbx_description
1 polymer ?
#
loop_
_entity_poly.entity_id
_entity_poly.type
_entity_poly.pdbx_seq_one_letter_code
_entity_poly.pdbx_strand_id
1 'polypeptide(L)'
;MKKAIIITAVILFALMLIPVRTQYKDGGTVKYHAILYKVVKWHVINPDAYSVDAKRDQNGNYIGEEPLYLIRTDVYIFPFNYGEEKYVTEKR
;
A
#
# COMPACT_ATOMS: atom_id res chain seq x y z
N MET A 1 19.51 -27.37 -26.40
CA MET A 1 19.29 -25.91 -26.49
C MET A 1 17.92 -25.47 -25.95
N LYS A 2 16.79 -26.01 -26.43
CA LYS A 2 15.45 -25.65 -25.92
C LYS A 2 15.28 -25.77 -24.39
N LYS A 3 15.81 -26.85 -23.78
CA LYS A 3 15.75 -27.05 -22.31
C LYS A 3 16.48 -25.95 -21.52
N ALA A 4 17.66 -25.53 -21.99
CA ALA A 4 18.42 -24.46 -21.35
C ALA A 4 17.69 -23.12 -21.42
N ILE A 5 17.07 -22.80 -22.57
CA ILE A 5 16.28 -21.58 -22.73
C ILE A 5 15.09 -21.56 -21.75
N ILE A 6 14.37 -22.68 -21.62
CA ILE A 6 13.25 -22.78 -20.67
C ILE A 6 13.74 -22.58 -19.24
N ILE A 7 14.85 -23.21 -18.85
CA ILE A 7 15.42 -23.08 -17.50
C ILE A 7 15.80 -21.62 -17.23
N THR A 8 16.50 -20.96 -18.15
CA THR A 8 16.88 -19.56 -18.01
C THR A 8 15.66 -18.65 -17.91
N ALA A 9 14.61 -18.89 -18.71
CA ALA A 9 13.37 -18.11 -18.67
C ALA A 9 12.66 -18.25 -17.31
N VAL A 10 12.59 -19.46 -16.76
CA VAL A 10 11.98 -19.71 -15.44
C VAL A 10 12.75 -19.00 -14.33
N ILE A 11 14.09 -19.06 -14.36
CA ILE A 11 14.93 -18.36 -13.36
C ILE A 11 14.70 -16.85 -13.43
N LEU A 12 14.69 -16.27 -14.63
CA LEU A 12 14.46 -14.84 -14.81
C LEU A 12 13.07 -14.42 -14.33
N PHE A 13 12.05 -15.23 -14.61
CA PHE A 13 10.69 -15.00 -14.14
C PHE A 13 10.58 -15.08 -12.61
N ALA A 14 11.28 -16.03 -11.98
CA ALA A 14 11.33 -16.15 -10.53
C ALA A 14 11.98 -14.92 -9.88
N LEU A 15 13.05 -14.38 -10.47
CA LEU A 15 13.70 -13.16 -9.97
C LEU A 15 12.78 -11.93 -10.05
N MET A 16 11.93 -11.83 -11.09
CA MET A 16 10.97 -10.74 -11.23
C MET A 16 9.86 -10.73 -10.17
N LEU A 17 9.63 -11.86 -9.48
CA LEU A 17 8.62 -12.01 -8.42
C LEU A 17 9.13 -11.59 -7.04
N ILE A 18 10.44 -11.37 -6.88
CA ILE A 18 11.03 -10.99 -5.59
C ILE A 18 10.74 -9.50 -5.33
N PRO A 19 9.97 -9.15 -4.28
CA PRO A 19 9.64 -7.76 -3.99
C PRO A 19 10.74 -7.07 -3.20
N VAL A 20 10.93 -5.79 -3.47
CA VAL A 20 11.72 -4.86 -2.66
C VAL A 20 10.77 -4.18 -1.67
N ARG A 21 11.11 -4.23 -0.37
CA ARG A 21 10.35 -3.57 0.69
C ARG A 21 10.82 -2.12 0.85
N THR A 22 9.88 -1.19 0.85
CA THR A 22 10.09 0.23 1.18
C THR A 22 9.07 0.67 2.23
N GLN A 23 9.52 1.39 3.25
CA GLN A 23 8.67 1.91 4.32
C GLN A 23 8.55 3.43 4.19
N TYR A 24 7.33 3.95 4.32
CA TYR A 24 7.04 5.37 4.28
C TYR A 24 7.20 6.01 5.67
N LYS A 25 7.35 7.33 5.69
CA LYS A 25 7.51 8.14 6.92
C LYS A 25 6.17 8.57 7.54
N ASP A 26 5.06 8.03 7.06
CA ASP A 26 3.69 8.42 7.40
C ASP A 26 3.10 7.69 8.62
N GLY A 27 3.95 6.96 9.36
CA GLY A 27 3.54 6.28 10.60
C GLY A 27 3.35 4.77 10.47
N GLY A 28 3.54 4.19 9.28
CA GLY A 28 3.59 2.73 9.16
C GLY A 28 3.31 2.15 7.78
N THR A 29 3.09 2.96 6.74
CA THR A 29 2.81 2.41 5.41
C THR A 29 4.02 1.67 4.87
N VAL A 30 3.80 0.46 4.36
CA VAL A 30 4.83 -0.40 3.78
C VAL A 30 4.43 -0.80 2.36
N LYS A 31 5.31 -0.54 1.41
CA LYS A 31 5.20 -0.97 0.02
C LYS A 31 6.16 -2.12 -0.27
N TYR A 32 5.63 -3.16 -0.89
CA TYR A 32 6.36 -4.29 -1.46
C TYR A 32 6.25 -4.18 -2.97
N HIS A 33 7.35 -3.84 -3.63
CA HIS A 33 7.37 -3.60 -5.07
C HIS A 33 8.25 -4.64 -5.77
N ALA A 34 7.65 -5.48 -6.61
CA ALA A 34 8.34 -6.38 -7.53
C ALA A 34 8.18 -5.86 -8.96
N ILE A 35 8.81 -6.51 -9.94
CA ILE A 35 8.67 -6.11 -11.36
C ILE A 35 7.26 -6.45 -11.90
N LEU A 36 6.64 -7.53 -11.40
CA LEU A 36 5.35 -8.02 -11.90
C LEU A 36 4.16 -7.61 -11.03
N TYR A 37 4.38 -7.10 -9.82
CA TYR A 37 3.31 -6.70 -8.92
C TYR A 37 3.80 -5.71 -7.87
N LYS A 38 2.83 -5.06 -7.22
CA LYS A 38 3.07 -4.20 -6.08
C LYS A 38 1.98 -4.42 -5.04
N VAL A 39 2.36 -4.47 -3.77
CA VAL A 39 1.44 -4.50 -2.64
C VAL A 39 1.75 -3.31 -1.74
N VAL A 40 0.74 -2.49 -1.46
CA VAL A 40 0.87 -1.37 -0.52
C VAL A 40 -0.02 -1.64 0.68
N LYS A 41 0.60 -1.74 1.85
CA LYS A 41 -0.08 -1.81 3.14
C LYS A 41 -0.07 -0.41 3.73
N TRP A 42 -1.20 0.28 3.60
CA TRP A 42 -1.41 1.60 4.18
C TRP A 42 -1.64 1.48 5.67
N HIS A 43 -0.91 2.29 6.43
CA HIS A 43 -1.12 2.48 7.85
C HIS A 43 -0.91 3.96 8.12
N VAL A 44 -1.99 4.72 7.94
CA VAL A 44 -1.98 6.17 7.96
C VAL A 44 -2.73 6.65 9.19
N ILE A 45 -2.21 7.68 9.85
CA ILE A 45 -2.90 8.34 10.95
C ILE A 45 -4.25 8.85 10.46
N ASN A 46 -5.32 8.53 11.19
CA ASN A 46 -6.64 9.04 10.86
C ASN A 46 -6.74 10.52 11.27
N PRO A 47 -6.85 11.46 10.31
CA PRO A 47 -6.99 12.88 10.65
C PRO A 47 -8.27 13.17 11.42
N ASP A 48 -9.31 12.35 11.21
CA ASP A 48 -10.62 12.50 11.84
C ASP A 48 -10.66 11.92 13.26
N ALA A 49 -9.63 11.16 13.68
CA ALA A 49 -9.54 10.62 15.03
C ALA A 49 -9.08 11.66 16.07
N TYR A 50 -8.49 12.77 15.62
CA TYR A 50 -8.01 13.87 16.48
C TYR A 50 -8.85 15.14 16.36
N SER A 51 -9.84 15.19 15.46
CA SER A 51 -10.78 16.29 15.41
C SER A 51 -11.77 16.17 16.57
N VAL A 52 -11.80 17.20 17.42
CA VAL A 52 -12.67 17.31 18.61
C VAL A 52 -14.16 17.34 18.25
N ASP A 53 -14.47 17.46 16.96
CA ASP A 53 -15.81 17.31 16.36
C ASP A 53 -16.21 15.84 16.16
N ALA A 54 -15.63 14.94 16.96
CA ALA A 54 -16.05 13.55 17.13
C ALA A 54 -17.57 13.50 17.02
N LYS A 55 -18.02 12.83 15.96
CA LYS A 55 -19.37 12.92 15.44
C LYS A 55 -20.35 12.93 16.61
N ARG A 56 -21.08 14.03 16.74
CA ARG A 56 -22.20 14.11 17.66
C ARG A 56 -23.42 13.63 16.92
N ASP A 57 -24.21 12.76 17.54
CA ASP A 57 -25.55 12.51 17.03
C ASP A 57 -26.36 13.82 17.06
N GLN A 58 -27.57 13.80 16.51
CA GLN A 58 -28.46 14.97 16.52
C GLN A 58 -28.81 15.45 17.96
N ASN A 59 -28.44 14.67 18.97
CA ASN A 59 -28.71 14.87 20.39
C ASN A 59 -27.46 15.32 21.18
N GLY A 60 -26.30 15.47 20.52
CA GLY A 60 -25.07 15.94 21.15
C GLY A 60 -24.23 14.85 21.81
N ASN A 61 -24.60 13.57 21.69
CA ASN A 61 -23.86 12.46 22.27
C ASN A 61 -22.70 12.04 21.38
N TYR A 62 -21.59 11.64 21.99
CA TYR A 62 -20.44 11.07 21.28
C TYR A 62 -20.86 9.74 20.62
N ILE A 63 -20.78 9.68 19.29
CA ILE A 63 -21.00 8.43 18.55
C ILE A 63 -19.66 7.90 18.04
N GLY A 64 -19.16 6.88 18.74
CA GLY A 64 -18.05 6.03 18.30
C GLY A 64 -16.65 6.62 18.51
N GLU A 65 -15.73 5.75 18.91
CA GLU A 65 -14.29 6.02 18.83
C GLU A 65 -13.88 5.83 17.36
N GLU A 66 -13.58 6.91 16.64
CA GLU A 66 -12.95 6.81 15.32
C GLU A 66 -11.59 6.11 15.49
N PRO A 67 -11.23 5.15 14.63
CA PRO A 67 -9.97 4.44 14.77
C PRO A 67 -8.81 5.41 14.56
N LEU A 68 -7.81 5.38 15.45
CA LEU A 68 -6.60 6.22 15.35
C LEU A 68 -5.83 6.06 14.02
N TYR A 69 -6.00 4.93 13.35
CA TYR A 69 -5.32 4.61 12.11
C TYR A 69 -6.29 4.06 11.05
N LEU A 70 -6.08 4.49 9.81
CA LEU A 70 -6.73 3.92 8.64
C LEU A 70 -5.82 2.84 8.06
N ILE A 71 -6.36 1.61 7.95
CA ILE A 71 -5.64 0.44 7.43
C ILE A 71 -6.29 0.00 6.12
N ARG A 72 -5.48 -0.09 5.06
CA ARG A 72 -5.91 -0.56 3.74
C ARG A 72 -4.78 -1.37 3.10
N THR A 73 -5.12 -2.41 2.34
CA THR A 73 -4.16 -3.13 1.52
C THR A 73 -4.57 -3.05 0.06
N ASP A 74 -3.72 -2.44 -0.76
CA ASP A 74 -3.93 -2.35 -2.20
C ASP A 74 -2.93 -3.27 -2.93
N VAL A 75 -3.41 -3.92 -3.99
CA VAL A 75 -2.63 -4.86 -4.80
C VAL A 75 -2.70 -4.45 -6.27
N TYR A 76 -1.54 -4.40 -6.92
CA TYR A 76 -1.36 -4.02 -8.32
C TYR A 76 -0.62 -5.15 -9.05
N ILE A 77 -1.02 -5.49 -10.28
CA ILE A 77 -0.49 -6.64 -11.03
C ILE A 77 -0.17 -6.21 -12.45
N PHE A 78 1.09 -6.29 -12.87
CA PHE A 78 1.51 -5.96 -14.23
C PHE A 78 0.75 -6.80 -15.28
N PRO A 79 0.35 -6.23 -16.44
CA PRO A 79 0.47 -4.82 -16.83
C PRO A 79 -0.69 -3.93 -16.35
N PHE A 80 -1.66 -4.48 -15.63
CA PHE A 80 -2.91 -3.80 -15.30
C PHE A 80 -2.77 -2.99 -13.99
N ASN A 81 -3.24 -1.74 -13.99
CA ASN A 81 -3.10 -0.81 -12.85
C ASN A 81 -1.64 -0.57 -12.39
N TYR A 82 -0.65 -0.86 -13.24
CA TYR A 82 0.77 -0.72 -12.89
C TYR A 82 1.29 0.73 -12.99
N GLY A 83 0.41 1.73 -13.19
CA GLY A 83 0.76 3.13 -13.49
C GLY A 83 0.21 4.16 -12.50
N GLU A 84 1.03 5.22 -12.30
CA GLU A 84 0.83 6.45 -11.51
C GLU A 84 0.46 6.26 -10.02
N GLU A 85 1.48 6.29 -9.15
CA GLU A 85 1.27 6.59 -7.73
C GLU A 85 0.86 8.07 -7.59
N LYS A 86 -0.44 8.36 -7.66
CA LYS A 86 -0.94 9.75 -7.55
C LYS A 86 -0.73 10.39 -6.18
N TYR A 87 -0.16 9.69 -5.20
CA TYR A 87 0.03 10.24 -3.86
C TYR A 87 1.41 9.86 -3.29
N VAL A 88 2.02 10.86 -2.66
CA VAL A 88 3.26 10.83 -1.84
C VAL A 88 4.58 11.02 -2.61
N THR A 89 4.59 11.95 -3.57
CA THR A 89 5.80 12.73 -3.91
C THR A 89 5.68 14.14 -3.36
N GLU A 90 5.42 14.27 -2.06
CA GLU A 90 5.81 15.48 -1.34
C GLU A 90 6.84 15.05 -0.30
N LYS A 91 8.07 14.82 -0.79
CA LYS A 91 9.25 15.00 0.05
C LYS A 91 9.25 16.48 0.44
N ARG A 92 8.71 16.79 1.61
CA ARG A 92 9.21 17.93 2.38
C ARG A 92 10.48 17.51 3.10
#